data_AF-A0A1H0D1Q5-F1
#
_entry.id   AF-A0A1H0D1Q5-F1
#
_cell.length_a   1.000
_cell.length_b   1.000
_cell.length_c   1.000
_cell.angle_alpha   90.00
_cell.angle_beta   90.00
_cell.angle_gamma   90.00
#
_symmetry.space_group_name_H-M   'P 1'
#
loop_
_entity.id
_entity.type
_entity.pdbx_description
1 polymer ?
#
loop_
_entity_poly.entity_id
_entity_poly.type
_entity_poly.pdbx_seq_one_letter_code
_entity_poly.pdbx_strand_id
1 'polypeptide(L)'
;MKAIQCFDELVEHLKASGVRRRVAVVCGRDESTSGAVERAVKAGFAEAIYVDNDDVDVAAAEAVALVREGKADVIMKGLLNTDNLLKAILNKETGILPKGRVLTHLCCAKMEQYDKLLFMTDVAVIPYPTKEQREQQLIYLLDLCRNMGVEEPRIALISCSEKVNPKHFPCTVEYRELVEQANAGQFGPCIVDGPLDLKTSLSPAALHKKGLTSPLEGRSDGLIFSDIQAGNVFYKSITLFCQAQTAAILQGPQVPVVLTSRADSADNKFYSLALACV
;
A
#
# COMPACT_ATOMS: atom_id res chain seq x y z
N MET A 1 12.16 11.51 11.65
CA MET A 1 12.77 11.56 10.27
C MET A 1 12.04 12.64 9.50
N LYS A 2 12.63 13.32 8.51
CA LYS A 2 11.84 14.24 7.66
C LYS A 2 10.88 13.41 6.78
N ALA A 3 9.61 13.79 6.74
CA ALA A 3 8.62 13.12 5.90
C ALA A 3 8.98 13.19 4.41
N ILE A 4 8.94 12.04 3.74
CA ILE A 4 9.21 11.89 2.31
C ILE A 4 8.04 12.45 1.50
N GLN A 5 8.32 13.38 0.60
CA GLN A 5 7.31 14.14 -0.16
C GLN A 5 7.13 13.68 -1.61
N CYS A 6 8.08 12.92 -2.15
CA CYS A 6 8.02 12.35 -3.50
C CYS A 6 8.84 11.06 -3.61
N PHE A 7 8.72 10.36 -4.74
CA PHE A 7 9.44 9.10 -4.95
C PHE A 7 10.95 9.26 -5.12
N ASP A 8 11.43 10.42 -5.58
CA ASP A 8 12.88 10.67 -5.66
C ASP A 8 13.47 10.80 -4.25
N GLU A 9 12.79 11.50 -3.34
CA GLU A 9 13.17 11.55 -1.92
C GLU A 9 13.14 10.17 -1.26
N LEU A 10 12.19 9.30 -1.64
CA LEU A 10 12.15 7.90 -1.18
C LEU A 10 13.40 7.15 -1.62
N VAL A 11 13.78 7.26 -2.89
CA VAL A 11 14.95 6.58 -3.43
C VAL A 11 16.22 7.09 -2.75
N GLU A 12 16.38 8.39 -2.57
CA GLU A 12 17.53 8.95 -1.84
C GLU A 12 17.55 8.54 -0.37
N HIS A 13 16.40 8.44 0.28
CA HIS A 13 16.30 7.92 1.64
C HIS A 13 16.81 6.47 1.75
N LEU A 14 16.35 5.60 0.84
CA LEU A 14 16.78 4.21 0.80
C LEU A 14 18.29 4.08 0.52
N LYS A 15 18.82 4.88 -0.41
CA LYS A 15 20.27 4.95 -0.68
C LYS A 15 21.06 5.34 0.57
N ALA A 16 20.61 6.39 1.26
CA ALA A 16 21.28 6.89 2.46
C ALA A 16 21.23 5.91 3.64
N SER A 17 20.22 5.02 3.68
CA SER A 17 20.12 3.98 4.72
C SER A 17 21.27 2.97 4.68
N GLY A 18 21.88 2.77 3.50
CA GLY A 18 22.90 1.75 3.26
C GLY A 18 22.40 0.31 3.33
N VAL A 19 21.12 0.08 3.61
CA VAL A 19 20.51 -1.25 3.68
C VAL A 19 20.10 -1.70 2.28
N ARG A 20 20.53 -2.89 1.89
CA ARG A 20 20.11 -3.54 0.65
C ARG A 20 19.13 -4.66 0.95
N ARG A 21 17.94 -4.59 0.38
CA ARG A 21 16.93 -5.64 0.49
C ARG A 21 17.12 -6.68 -0.59
N ARG A 22 17.05 -7.96 -0.23
CA ARG A 22 17.13 -9.08 -1.18
C ARG A 22 15.76 -9.29 -1.82
N VAL A 23 15.67 -9.12 -3.12
CA VAL A 23 14.43 -9.14 -3.89
C VAL A 23 14.36 -10.46 -4.67
N ALA A 24 13.43 -11.33 -4.33
CA ALA A 24 13.10 -12.50 -5.14
C ALA A 24 12.24 -12.07 -6.33
N VAL A 25 12.83 -12.03 -7.53
CA VAL A 25 12.16 -11.61 -8.76
C VAL A 25 11.64 -12.83 -9.50
N VAL A 26 10.32 -13.03 -9.49
CA VAL A 26 9.68 -14.24 -10.03
C VAL A 26 9.39 -14.06 -11.51
N CYS A 27 9.98 -14.91 -12.36
CA CYS A 27 9.83 -14.85 -13.82
C CYS A 27 10.15 -13.45 -14.39
N GLY A 28 11.23 -12.82 -13.91
CA GLY A 28 11.62 -11.43 -14.21
C GLY A 28 12.21 -11.19 -15.61
N ARG A 29 11.71 -11.89 -16.63
CA ARG A 29 12.30 -11.93 -17.98
C ARG A 29 11.88 -10.77 -18.89
N ASP A 30 10.84 -10.01 -18.52
CA ASP A 30 10.39 -8.87 -19.30
C ASP A 30 11.22 -7.61 -19.01
N GLU A 31 11.47 -6.83 -20.05
CA GLU A 31 12.37 -5.66 -20.02
C GLU A 31 11.96 -4.60 -18.98
N SER A 32 10.65 -4.45 -18.75
CA SER A 32 10.15 -3.49 -17.78
C SER A 32 10.40 -3.93 -16.33
N THR A 33 10.30 -5.23 -16.04
CA THR A 33 10.63 -5.79 -14.72
C THR A 33 12.14 -5.82 -14.50
N SER A 34 12.91 -6.35 -15.46
CA SER A 34 14.36 -6.41 -15.34
C SER A 34 14.97 -5.01 -15.23
N GLY A 35 14.54 -4.06 -16.05
CA GLY A 35 15.01 -2.67 -16.01
C GLY A 35 14.70 -1.96 -14.69
N ALA A 36 13.52 -2.21 -14.09
CA ALA A 36 13.19 -1.67 -12.77
C ALA A 36 14.10 -2.24 -11.67
N VAL A 37 14.36 -3.56 -11.71
CA VAL A 37 15.24 -4.23 -10.75
C VAL A 37 16.69 -3.75 -10.90
N GLU A 38 17.20 -3.68 -12.13
CA GLU A 38 18.55 -3.17 -12.41
C GLU A 38 18.74 -1.73 -11.92
N ARG A 39 17.73 -0.87 -12.11
CA ARG A 39 17.72 0.48 -11.55
C ARG A 39 17.80 0.48 -10.03
N ALA A 40 17.08 -0.41 -9.35
CA ALA A 40 17.09 -0.54 -7.89
C ALA A 40 18.45 -1.04 -7.36
N VAL A 41 19.05 -2.03 -8.04
CA VAL A 41 20.39 -2.53 -7.73
C VAL A 41 21.44 -1.43 -7.95
N LYS A 42 21.38 -0.72 -9.08
CA LYS A 42 22.29 0.39 -9.39
C LYS A 42 22.12 1.56 -8.42
N ALA A 43 20.89 1.84 -7.99
CA ALA A 43 20.62 2.82 -6.95
C ALA A 43 21.24 2.39 -5.62
N GLY A 44 21.35 1.09 -5.35
CA GLY A 44 22.09 0.56 -4.21
C GLY A 44 21.23 0.24 -2.99
N PHE A 45 19.90 0.14 -3.16
CA PHE A 45 18.97 -0.25 -2.09
C PHE A 45 18.41 -1.68 -2.24
N ALA A 46 18.72 -2.38 -3.33
CA ALA A 46 18.25 -3.72 -3.60
C ALA A 46 19.37 -4.65 -4.10
N GLU A 47 19.20 -5.94 -3.84
CA GLU A 47 19.95 -7.05 -4.42
C GLU A 47 18.96 -8.02 -5.06
N ALA A 48 19.20 -8.43 -6.30
CA ALA A 48 18.24 -9.24 -7.05
C ALA A 48 18.58 -10.74 -6.99
N ILE A 49 17.56 -11.56 -6.71
CA ILE A 49 17.59 -13.01 -6.83
C ILE A 49 16.52 -13.39 -7.85
N TYR A 50 16.94 -13.68 -9.08
CA TYR A 50 16.02 -14.10 -10.14
C TYR A 50 15.59 -15.54 -9.90
N VAL A 51 14.27 -15.75 -9.87
CA VAL A 51 13.64 -17.06 -9.69
C VAL A 51 12.90 -17.38 -10.99
N ASP A 52 13.56 -18.16 -11.84
CA ASP A 52 13.11 -18.51 -13.17
C ASP A 52 12.98 -20.02 -13.29
N ASN A 53 11.80 -20.46 -13.73
CA ASN A 53 11.51 -21.86 -13.99
C ASN A 53 10.61 -21.95 -15.24
N ASP A 54 10.63 -23.07 -15.95
CA ASP A 54 9.72 -23.31 -17.07
C ASP A 54 8.26 -23.47 -16.60
N ASP A 55 8.07 -23.92 -15.36
CA ASP A 55 6.78 -23.90 -14.67
C ASP A 55 6.70 -22.69 -13.73
N VAL A 56 5.79 -21.76 -14.05
CA VAL A 56 5.59 -20.52 -13.28
C VAL A 56 5.06 -20.78 -11.86
N ASP A 57 4.35 -21.89 -11.62
CA ASP A 57 3.89 -22.25 -10.28
C ASP A 57 5.06 -22.72 -9.41
N VAL A 58 6.03 -23.42 -10.01
CA VAL A 58 7.27 -23.83 -9.33
C VAL A 58 8.12 -22.61 -9.01
N ALA A 59 8.31 -21.68 -9.95
CA ALA A 59 9.02 -20.42 -9.70
C ALA A 59 8.39 -19.61 -8.55
N ALA A 60 7.06 -19.53 -8.50
CA ALA A 60 6.35 -18.86 -7.41
C ALA A 60 6.59 -19.55 -6.06
N ALA A 61 6.55 -20.88 -6.00
CA ALA A 61 6.81 -21.64 -4.79
C ALA A 61 8.27 -21.53 -4.31
N GLU A 62 9.25 -21.52 -5.22
CA GLU A 62 10.66 -21.30 -4.92
C GLU A 62 10.91 -19.92 -4.32
N ALA A 63 10.29 -18.87 -4.87
CA ALA A 63 10.41 -17.52 -4.33
C ALA A 63 9.83 -17.42 -2.90
N VAL A 64 8.71 -18.09 -2.64
CA VAL A 64 8.12 -18.19 -1.30
C VAL A 64 9.04 -18.98 -0.35
N ALA A 65 9.70 -20.04 -0.83
CA ALA A 65 10.66 -20.81 -0.05
C ALA A 65 11.88 -19.95 0.36
N LEU A 66 12.41 -19.12 -0.55
CA LEU A 66 13.50 -18.19 -0.24
C LEU A 66 13.14 -17.24 0.90
N VAL A 67 11.91 -16.74 0.95
CA VAL A 67 11.43 -15.91 2.06
C VAL A 67 11.39 -16.71 3.37
N ARG A 68 10.83 -17.92 3.34
CA ARG A 68 10.73 -18.79 4.54
C ARG A 68 12.10 -19.17 5.10
N GLU A 69 13.10 -19.29 4.23
CA GLU A 69 14.49 -19.55 4.60
C GLU A 69 15.26 -18.28 5.02
N GLY A 70 14.61 -17.12 5.03
CA GLY A 70 15.23 -15.85 5.38
C GLY A 70 16.26 -15.36 4.35
N LYS A 71 16.14 -15.80 3.09
CA LYS A 71 17.03 -15.45 1.96
C LYS A 71 16.50 -14.31 1.09
N ALA A 72 15.23 -13.95 1.21
CA ALA A 72 14.60 -12.84 0.51
C ALA A 72 13.77 -11.97 1.47
N ASP A 73 13.84 -10.66 1.27
CA ASP A 73 13.17 -9.62 2.07
C ASP A 73 11.98 -8.99 1.34
N VAL A 74 11.88 -9.20 0.02
CA VAL A 74 10.80 -8.71 -0.86
C VAL A 74 10.56 -9.74 -1.95
N ILE A 75 9.30 -9.93 -2.37
CA ILE A 75 8.98 -10.66 -3.60
C ILE A 75 8.52 -9.65 -4.66
N MET A 76 9.06 -9.75 -5.88
CA MET A 76 8.60 -8.96 -7.02
C MET A 76 8.03 -9.87 -8.10
N LYS A 77 6.77 -9.66 -8.47
CA LYS A 77 6.12 -10.37 -9.56
C LYS A 77 6.64 -9.87 -10.91
N GLY A 78 7.16 -10.77 -11.73
CA GLY A 78 7.45 -10.57 -13.15
C GLY A 78 6.35 -11.16 -14.06
N LEU A 79 6.75 -11.92 -15.06
CA LEU A 79 5.88 -12.40 -16.14
C LEU A 79 5.11 -13.69 -15.79
N LEU A 80 4.27 -13.61 -14.76
CA LEU A 80 3.31 -14.66 -14.39
C LEU A 80 1.95 -14.06 -14.03
N ASN A 81 0.91 -14.90 -14.00
CA ASN A 81 -0.41 -14.44 -13.58
C ASN A 81 -0.41 -14.22 -12.06
N THR A 82 -1.19 -13.24 -11.62
CA THR A 82 -1.29 -12.90 -10.19
C THR A 82 -1.77 -14.10 -9.37
N ASP A 83 -2.69 -14.91 -9.91
CA ASP A 83 -3.23 -16.08 -9.24
C ASP A 83 -2.16 -17.15 -8.96
N ASN A 84 -1.19 -17.35 -9.86
CA ASN A 84 -0.07 -18.28 -9.64
C ASN A 84 0.74 -17.87 -8.40
N LEU A 85 1.13 -16.59 -8.34
CA LEU A 85 1.91 -16.07 -7.22
C LEU A 85 1.10 -16.05 -5.90
N LEU A 86 -0.15 -15.61 -5.95
CA LEU A 86 -1.02 -15.57 -4.77
C LEU A 86 -1.28 -16.98 -4.21
N LYS A 87 -1.46 -17.98 -5.07
CA LYS A 87 -1.63 -19.37 -4.64
C LYS A 87 -0.43 -19.88 -3.85
N ALA A 88 0.79 -19.52 -4.25
CA ALA A 88 2.00 -19.87 -3.50
C ALA A 88 2.07 -19.11 -2.16
N ILE A 89 1.81 -17.80 -2.16
CA ILE A 89 1.84 -16.95 -0.95
C ILE A 89 0.82 -17.40 0.10
N LEU A 90 -0.38 -17.76 -0.35
CA LEU A 90 -1.54 -18.12 0.48
C LEU A 90 -1.61 -19.62 0.82
N ASN A 91 -0.61 -20.41 0.40
CA ASN A 91 -0.58 -21.83 0.72
C ASN A 91 -0.54 -22.03 2.25
N LYS A 92 -1.42 -22.90 2.78
CA LYS A 92 -1.59 -23.10 4.23
C LYS A 92 -0.38 -23.75 4.91
N GLU A 93 0.39 -24.55 4.17
CA GLU A 93 1.52 -25.32 4.69
C GLU A 93 2.85 -24.68 4.32
N THR A 94 2.94 -24.19 3.08
CA THR A 94 4.20 -23.71 2.49
C THR A 94 4.22 -22.22 2.17
N GLY A 95 3.11 -21.51 2.39
CA GLY A 95 2.98 -20.09 2.11
C GLY A 95 3.65 -19.20 3.17
N ILE A 96 3.51 -17.89 2.95
CA ILE A 96 4.14 -16.85 3.78
C ILE A 96 3.13 -15.86 4.35
N LEU A 97 1.82 -16.04 4.16
CA LEU A 97 0.82 -15.29 4.92
C LEU A 97 0.65 -15.92 6.30
N PRO A 98 1.08 -15.26 7.41
CA PRO A 98 0.92 -15.84 8.73
C PRO A 98 -0.55 -16.01 9.12
N LYS A 99 -0.85 -17.05 9.89
CA LYS A 99 -2.22 -17.31 10.36
C LYS A 99 -2.76 -16.11 11.15
N GLY A 100 -3.95 -15.63 10.77
CA GLY A 100 -4.61 -14.48 11.39
C GLY A 100 -4.19 -13.11 10.85
N ARG A 101 -3.19 -13.04 9.96
CA ARG A 101 -2.88 -11.81 9.21
C ARG A 101 -3.84 -11.64 8.04
N VAL A 102 -3.99 -10.39 7.61
CA VAL A 102 -4.85 -10.02 6.48
C VAL A 102 -3.96 -9.65 5.30
N LEU A 103 -4.24 -10.22 4.13
CA LEU A 103 -3.63 -9.77 2.87
C LEU A 103 -4.41 -8.57 2.35
N THR A 104 -3.75 -7.44 2.15
CA THR A 104 -4.36 -6.23 1.57
C THR A 104 -3.38 -5.51 0.65
N HIS A 105 -3.88 -4.50 -0.06
CA HIS A 105 -3.08 -3.70 -0.98
C HIS A 105 -2.90 -2.28 -0.46
N LEU A 106 -1.64 -1.89 -0.26
CA LEU A 106 -1.25 -0.52 0.05
C LEU A 106 -0.75 0.19 -1.21
N CYS A 107 -1.13 1.45 -1.36
CA CYS A 107 -0.68 2.29 -2.45
C CYS A 107 -0.25 3.66 -1.95
N CYS A 108 0.73 4.23 -2.63
CA CYS A 108 1.16 5.61 -2.50
C CYS A 108 1.05 6.29 -3.87
N ALA A 109 0.58 7.54 -3.90
CA ALA A 109 0.47 8.32 -5.13
C ALA A 109 1.11 9.70 -4.98
N LYS A 110 1.86 10.12 -5.99
CA LYS A 110 2.28 11.52 -6.18
C LYS A 110 1.45 12.14 -7.30
N MET A 111 0.82 13.26 -6.99
CA MET A 111 0.08 14.09 -7.93
C MET A 111 0.72 15.47 -7.96
N GLU A 112 0.80 16.09 -9.13
CA GLU A 112 1.41 17.41 -9.28
C GLU A 112 0.63 18.50 -8.53
N GLN A 113 -0.71 18.42 -8.57
CA GLN A 113 -1.61 19.37 -7.91
C GLN A 113 -1.86 19.04 -6.43
N TYR A 114 -1.11 18.09 -5.85
CA TYR A 114 -1.19 17.73 -4.44
C TYR A 114 0.22 17.84 -3.80
N ASP A 115 0.29 18.54 -2.68
CA ASP A 115 1.54 18.99 -2.07
C ASP A 115 2.40 17.87 -1.50
N LYS A 116 1.77 16.77 -1.06
CA LYS A 116 2.43 15.61 -0.46
C LYS A 116 2.11 14.30 -1.17
N LEU A 117 2.75 13.21 -0.71
CA LEU A 117 2.34 11.85 -1.06
C LEU A 117 1.00 11.52 -0.41
N LEU A 118 0.12 10.86 -1.16
CA LEU A 118 -1.17 10.37 -0.66
C LEU A 118 -1.14 8.85 -0.56
N PHE A 119 -1.33 8.32 0.65
CA PHE A 119 -1.39 6.89 0.91
C PHE A 119 -2.83 6.39 0.86
N MET A 120 -3.05 5.14 0.47
CA MET A 120 -4.39 4.57 0.43
C MET A 120 -4.45 3.04 0.48
N THR A 121 -5.57 2.52 0.97
CA THR A 121 -5.94 1.10 0.97
C THR A 121 -7.47 0.94 1.03
N ASP A 122 -8.11 -0.10 0.51
CA ASP A 122 -7.63 -1.11 -0.44
C ASP A 122 -8.24 -0.79 -1.81
N VAL A 123 -7.46 -0.97 -2.87
CA VAL A 123 -7.88 -0.66 -4.26
C VAL A 123 -7.87 -1.88 -5.18
N ALA A 124 -7.50 -3.06 -4.68
CA ALA A 124 -7.23 -4.24 -5.50
C ALA A 124 -7.51 -5.63 -4.88
N VAL A 125 -7.57 -5.79 -3.56
CA VAL A 125 -7.60 -7.13 -2.92
C VAL A 125 -8.90 -7.41 -2.19
N ILE A 126 -9.32 -6.59 -1.23
CA ILE A 126 -10.47 -6.90 -0.37
C ILE A 126 -11.74 -6.20 -0.88
N PRO A 127 -12.75 -6.91 -1.41
CA PRO A 127 -13.93 -6.28 -1.98
C PRO A 127 -14.78 -5.51 -0.96
N TYR A 128 -15.08 -6.17 0.16
CA TYR A 128 -15.88 -5.63 1.25
C TYR A 128 -15.17 -5.96 2.57
N PRO A 129 -14.33 -5.05 3.09
CA PRO A 129 -13.55 -5.32 4.29
C PRO A 129 -14.45 -5.56 5.50
N THR A 130 -14.18 -6.64 6.25
CA THR A 130 -14.71 -6.79 7.62
C THR A 130 -14.05 -5.79 8.55
N LYS A 131 -14.59 -5.65 9.77
CA LYS A 131 -14.00 -4.81 10.80
C LYS A 131 -12.54 -5.16 11.06
N GLU A 132 -12.24 -6.45 11.24
CA GLU A 132 -10.88 -6.94 11.53
C GLU A 132 -9.93 -6.67 10.37
N GLN A 133 -10.40 -6.84 9.14
CA GLN A 133 -9.63 -6.51 7.95
C GLN A 133 -9.35 -5.02 7.86
N ARG A 134 -10.31 -4.17 8.23
CA ARG A 134 -10.13 -2.72 8.22
C ARG A 134 -9.20 -2.23 9.32
N GLU A 135 -9.25 -2.84 10.50
CA GLU A 135 -8.30 -2.57 11.57
C GLU A 135 -6.87 -2.91 11.12
N GLN A 136 -6.67 -4.05 10.45
CA GLN A 136 -5.36 -4.40 9.87
C GLN A 136 -4.94 -3.44 8.76
N GLN A 137 -5.85 -3.01 7.89
CA GLN A 137 -5.58 -1.98 6.88
C GLN A 137 -5.11 -0.67 7.52
N LEU A 138 -5.75 -0.25 8.61
CA LEU A 138 -5.35 0.94 9.36
C LEU A 138 -3.94 0.78 9.93
N ILE A 139 -3.65 -0.32 10.61
CA ILE A 139 -2.32 -0.60 11.17
C ILE A 139 -1.25 -0.55 10.08
N TYR A 140 -1.47 -1.25 8.96
CA TYR A 140 -0.51 -1.30 7.86
C TYR A 140 -0.31 0.06 7.18
N LEU A 141 -1.38 0.84 7.03
CA LEU A 141 -1.29 2.19 6.46
C LEU A 141 -0.56 3.16 7.39
N LEU A 142 -0.81 3.07 8.70
CA LEU A 142 -0.09 3.87 9.71
C LEU A 142 1.40 3.55 9.71
N ASP A 143 1.75 2.26 9.72
CA ASP A 143 3.14 1.81 9.71
C ASP A 143 3.85 2.27 8.43
N LEU A 144 3.19 2.17 7.27
CA LEU A 144 3.74 2.69 6.02
C LEU A 144 3.98 4.20 6.09
N CYS A 145 3.01 4.98 6.58
CA CYS A 145 3.18 6.43 6.72
C CYS A 145 4.36 6.78 7.64
N ARG A 146 4.54 6.05 8.75
CA ARG A 146 5.64 6.24 9.69
C ARG A 146 6.99 5.88 9.09
N ASN A 147 7.08 4.77 8.35
CA ASN A 147 8.30 4.39 7.61
C ASN A 147 8.65 5.45 6.55
N MET A 148 7.65 6.17 6.04
CA MET A 148 7.81 7.31 5.14
C MET A 148 8.09 8.64 5.85
N GLY A 149 8.31 8.61 7.17
CA GLY A 149 8.68 9.76 7.99
C GLY A 149 7.52 10.62 8.50
N VAL A 150 6.26 10.17 8.36
CA VAL A 150 5.10 10.84 8.96
C VAL A 150 4.89 10.31 10.38
N GLU A 151 5.40 11.04 11.37
CA GLU A 151 5.44 10.57 12.78
C GLU A 151 4.04 10.41 13.41
N GLU A 152 3.10 11.30 13.07
CA GLU A 152 1.70 11.23 13.49
C GLU A 152 0.78 11.27 12.24
N PRO A 153 0.53 10.11 11.61
CA PRO A 153 -0.27 10.05 10.39
C PRO A 153 -1.74 10.43 10.61
N ARG A 154 -2.31 11.17 9.66
CA ARG A 154 -3.72 11.54 9.59
C ARG A 154 -4.46 10.62 8.62
N ILE A 155 -5.32 9.73 9.11
CA ILE A 155 -6.02 8.75 8.27
C ILE A 155 -7.52 9.08 8.21
N ALA A 156 -8.05 9.24 7.00
CA ALA A 156 -9.49 9.38 6.77
C ALA A 156 -10.15 8.04 6.42
N LEU A 157 -11.28 7.76 7.08
CA LEU A 157 -12.16 6.64 6.75
C LEU A 157 -13.25 7.14 5.79
N ILE A 158 -13.16 6.71 4.52
CA ILE A 158 -13.88 7.31 3.40
C ILE A 158 -15.31 6.79 3.28
N SER A 159 -16.26 7.71 3.18
CA SER A 159 -17.65 7.43 2.85
C SER A 159 -18.26 8.57 2.03
N CYS A 160 -19.34 8.32 1.31
CA CYS A 160 -20.11 9.39 0.66
C CYS A 160 -21.06 10.14 1.60
N SER A 161 -21.15 9.72 2.88
CA SER A 161 -21.94 10.35 3.93
C SER A 161 -21.04 10.69 5.12
N GLU A 162 -21.15 11.90 5.65
CA GLU A 162 -20.44 12.31 6.87
C GLU A 162 -21.17 11.90 8.16
N LYS A 163 -22.31 11.20 8.02
CA LYS A 163 -23.10 10.67 9.14
C LYS A 163 -23.02 9.16 9.15
N VAL A 164 -22.92 8.62 10.37
CA VAL A 164 -23.08 7.18 10.62
C VAL A 164 -24.48 6.76 10.21
N ASN A 165 -24.56 5.75 9.34
CA ASN A 165 -25.81 5.23 8.83
C ASN A 165 -25.72 3.71 8.66
N PRO A 166 -26.08 2.91 9.69
CA PRO A 166 -25.93 1.46 9.65
C PRO A 166 -26.76 0.80 8.55
N LYS A 167 -27.88 1.44 8.15
CA LYS A 167 -28.83 0.87 7.18
C LYS A 167 -28.32 0.94 5.75
N HIS A 168 -27.70 2.07 5.39
CA HIS A 168 -27.28 2.34 4.00
C HIS A 168 -25.77 2.28 3.81
N PHE A 169 -25.00 2.55 4.87
CA PHE A 169 -23.53 2.58 4.87
C PHE A 169 -22.99 1.83 6.11
N PRO A 170 -23.11 0.49 6.14
CA PRO A 170 -22.85 -0.31 7.35
C PRO A 170 -21.42 -0.15 7.90
N CYS A 171 -20.41 0.03 7.03
CA CYS A 171 -19.02 0.25 7.44
C CYS A 171 -18.82 1.49 8.33
N THR A 172 -19.73 2.46 8.29
CA THR A 172 -19.66 3.68 9.11
C THR A 172 -19.82 3.41 10.61
N VAL A 173 -20.42 2.28 11.00
CA VAL A 173 -20.46 1.84 12.40
C VAL A 173 -19.07 1.43 12.86
N GLU A 174 -18.40 0.58 12.06
CA GLU A 174 -17.04 0.12 12.34
C GLU A 174 -16.04 1.27 12.36
N TYR A 175 -16.28 2.34 11.60
CA TYR A 175 -15.45 3.55 11.61
C TYR A 175 -15.44 4.24 12.98
N ARG A 176 -16.59 4.30 13.67
CA ARG A 176 -16.69 4.90 15.00
C ARG A 176 -15.80 4.20 16.01
N GLU A 177 -15.81 2.87 15.96
CA GLU A 177 -15.02 2.03 16.85
C GLU A 177 -13.51 2.22 16.59
N LEU A 178 -13.09 2.26 15.32
CA LEU A 178 -11.69 2.52 14.95
C LEU A 178 -11.21 3.91 15.43
N VAL A 179 -12.07 4.93 15.31
CA VAL A 179 -11.77 6.29 15.80
C VAL A 179 -11.62 6.31 17.32
N GLU A 180 -12.48 5.59 18.04
CA GLU A 180 -12.40 5.48 19.50
C GLU A 180 -11.14 4.73 19.96
N GLN A 181 -10.78 3.64 19.28
CA GLN A 181 -9.54 2.91 19.52
C GLN A 181 -8.29 3.76 19.26
N ALA A 182 -8.29 4.56 18.18
CA ALA A 182 -7.22 5.50 17.87
C ALA A 182 -7.08 6.58 18.95
N ASN A 183 -8.18 7.19 19.37
CA ASN A 183 -8.19 8.19 20.45
C ASN A 183 -7.76 7.60 21.80
N ALA A 184 -8.01 6.31 22.03
CA ALA A 184 -7.51 5.58 23.20
C ALA A 184 -6.01 5.20 23.09
N GLY A 185 -5.34 5.55 21.99
CA GLY A 185 -3.91 5.30 21.77
C GLY A 185 -3.56 3.88 21.34
N GLN A 186 -4.54 3.05 20.96
CA GLN A 186 -4.31 1.64 20.62
C GLN A 186 -3.38 1.46 19.41
N PHE A 187 -3.35 2.44 18.50
CA PHE A 187 -2.51 2.41 17.30
C PHE A 187 -1.25 3.29 17.41
N GLY A 188 -0.91 3.78 18.62
CA GLY A 188 0.17 4.76 18.81
C GLY A 188 -0.18 6.16 18.28
N PRO A 189 0.80 7.07 18.12
CA PRO A 189 0.57 8.43 17.63
C PRO A 189 -0.05 8.43 16.24
N CYS A 190 -1.31 8.85 16.13
CA CYS A 190 -2.05 9.01 14.88
C CYS A 190 -3.32 9.83 15.12
N ILE A 191 -3.88 10.35 14.02
CA ILE A 191 -5.21 10.96 14.01
C ILE A 191 -6.05 10.18 13.01
N VAL A 192 -7.16 9.61 13.46
CA VAL A 192 -8.09 8.86 12.62
C VAL A 192 -9.47 9.49 12.75
N ASP A 193 -10.12 9.77 11.62
CA ASP A 193 -11.50 10.27 11.64
C ASP A 193 -12.31 9.83 10.43
N GLY A 194 -13.62 9.84 10.60
CA GLY A 194 -14.60 9.45 9.61
C GLY A 194 -15.95 9.10 10.24
N PRO A 195 -16.99 8.88 9.41
CA PRO A 195 -16.93 8.85 7.95
C PRO A 195 -16.78 10.26 7.34
N LEU A 196 -15.94 10.39 6.32
CA LEU A 196 -15.71 11.65 5.60
C LEU A 196 -15.67 11.41 4.08
N ASP A 197 -16.16 12.38 3.31
CA ASP A 197 -15.98 12.35 1.87
C ASP A 197 -14.56 12.75 1.47
N LEU A 198 -14.16 12.39 0.25
CA LEU A 198 -12.82 12.65 -0.26
C LEU A 198 -12.40 14.14 -0.19
N LYS A 199 -13.33 15.07 -0.47
CA LYS A 199 -13.00 16.50 -0.47
C LYS A 199 -12.76 17.01 0.94
N THR A 200 -13.61 16.61 1.88
CA THR A 200 -13.50 17.00 3.29
C THR A 200 -12.27 16.39 3.96
N SER A 201 -11.82 15.22 3.52
CA SER A 201 -10.59 14.57 3.99
C SER A 201 -9.30 15.24 3.49
N LEU A 202 -9.33 15.85 2.29
CA LEU A 202 -8.12 16.35 1.61
C LEU A 202 -8.09 17.85 1.37
N SER A 203 -9.15 18.60 1.73
CA SER A 203 -9.22 20.05 1.55
C SER A 203 -9.76 20.76 2.79
N PRO A 204 -8.95 21.56 3.50
CA PRO A 204 -9.41 22.37 4.62
C PRO A 204 -10.53 23.34 4.21
N ALA A 205 -10.43 23.89 3.00
CA ALA A 205 -11.45 24.79 2.45
C ALA A 205 -12.80 24.08 2.21
N ALA A 206 -12.78 22.84 1.71
CA ALA A 206 -14.01 22.06 1.53
C ALA A 206 -14.65 21.67 2.87
N LEU A 207 -13.83 21.27 3.85
CA LEU A 207 -14.27 20.95 5.20
C LEU A 207 -14.96 22.17 5.85
N HIS A 208 -14.30 23.34 5.81
CA HIS A 208 -14.86 24.59 6.34
C HIS A 208 -16.14 25.02 5.59
N LYS A 209 -16.16 24.92 4.25
CA LYS A 209 -17.34 25.27 3.44
C LYS A 209 -18.56 24.42 3.77
N LYS A 210 -18.36 23.16 4.17
CA LYS A 210 -19.45 22.28 4.65
C LYS A 210 -19.82 22.50 6.11
N GLY A 211 -19.11 23.36 6.85
CA GLY A 211 -19.34 23.59 8.28
C GLY A 211 -19.02 22.37 9.15
N LEU A 212 -18.14 21.49 8.68
CA LEU A 212 -17.74 20.28 9.39
C LEU A 212 -16.51 20.56 10.26
N THR A 213 -16.43 19.87 11.39
CA THR A 213 -15.25 19.87 12.26
C THR A 213 -14.69 18.46 12.31
N SER A 214 -13.40 18.32 12.04
CA SER A 214 -12.66 17.05 12.09
C SER A 214 -11.23 17.33 12.56
N PRO A 215 -10.65 16.49 13.45
CA PRO A 215 -9.26 16.62 13.85
C PRO A 215 -8.27 16.38 12.70
N LEU A 216 -8.72 15.85 11.56
CA LEU A 216 -7.91 15.73 10.35
C LEU A 216 -7.69 17.08 9.66
N GLU A 217 -8.50 18.09 9.94
CA GLU A 217 -8.44 19.44 9.35
C GLU A 217 -8.49 19.47 7.80
N GLY A 218 -8.95 18.39 7.17
CA GLY A 218 -8.89 18.21 5.72
C GLY A 218 -7.46 18.04 5.19
N ARG A 219 -6.58 17.46 6.00
CA ARG A 219 -5.15 17.26 5.69
C ARG A 219 -4.73 15.80 5.83
N SER A 220 -5.59 14.84 5.51
CA SER A 220 -5.25 13.42 5.61
C SER A 220 -3.98 13.06 4.83
N ASP A 221 -3.14 12.22 5.43
CA ASP A 221 -1.99 11.57 4.79
C ASP A 221 -2.41 10.27 4.09
N GLY A 222 -3.39 9.57 4.68
CA GLY A 222 -3.86 8.27 4.21
C GLY A 222 -5.38 8.16 4.10
N LEU A 223 -5.84 7.34 3.17
CA LEU A 223 -7.26 7.04 2.94
C LEU A 223 -7.55 5.54 3.11
N ILE A 224 -8.61 5.23 3.86
CA ILE A 224 -9.18 3.88 3.92
C ILE A 224 -10.55 3.91 3.25
N PHE A 225 -10.70 3.19 2.14
CA PHE A 225 -11.95 3.15 1.38
C PHE A 225 -13.01 2.25 2.03
N SER A 226 -14.28 2.52 1.72
CA SER A 226 -15.42 1.71 2.17
C SER A 226 -15.39 0.29 1.62
N ASP A 227 -14.99 0.18 0.35
CA ASP A 227 -14.97 -1.03 -0.46
C ASP A 227 -13.98 -0.87 -1.62
N ILE A 228 -13.72 -1.97 -2.32
CA ILE A 228 -12.78 -1.99 -3.45
C ILE A 228 -13.24 -1.13 -4.63
N GLN A 229 -14.55 -0.95 -4.85
CA GLN A 229 -15.02 -0.20 -6.01
C GLN A 229 -14.70 1.28 -5.84
N ALA A 230 -14.95 1.83 -4.65
CA ALA A 230 -14.57 3.19 -4.31
C ALA A 230 -13.06 3.40 -4.45
N GLY A 231 -12.26 2.49 -3.89
CA GLY A 231 -10.80 2.56 -3.98
C GLY A 231 -10.26 2.42 -5.40
N ASN A 232 -10.76 1.44 -6.16
CA ASN A 232 -10.31 1.17 -7.52
C ASN A 232 -10.67 2.31 -8.48
N VAL A 233 -11.92 2.81 -8.41
CA VAL A 233 -12.34 3.96 -9.23
C VAL A 233 -11.50 5.19 -8.91
N PHE A 234 -11.22 5.46 -7.63
CA PHE A 234 -10.32 6.55 -7.26
C PHE A 234 -8.91 6.36 -7.84
N TYR A 235 -8.30 5.18 -7.63
CA TYR A 235 -6.97 4.85 -8.14
C TYR A 235 -6.88 5.01 -9.67
N LYS A 236 -7.87 4.52 -10.41
CA LYS A 236 -7.93 4.67 -11.87
C LYS A 236 -8.18 6.11 -12.29
N SER A 237 -8.97 6.86 -11.53
CA SER A 237 -9.23 8.27 -11.83
C SER A 237 -7.97 9.13 -11.68
N ILE A 238 -7.19 8.95 -10.61
CA ILE A 238 -5.96 9.75 -10.41
C ILE A 238 -4.87 9.38 -11.42
N THR A 239 -4.77 8.11 -11.81
CA THR A 239 -3.79 7.69 -12.84
C THR A 239 -4.22 8.13 -14.24
N LEU A 240 -5.51 8.09 -14.57
CA LEU A 240 -6.03 8.51 -15.88
C LEU A 240 -6.07 10.04 -16.04
N PHE A 241 -6.67 10.76 -15.09
CA PHE A 241 -6.98 12.18 -15.23
C PHE A 241 -5.92 13.10 -14.61
N CYS A 242 -5.24 12.64 -13.57
CA CYS A 242 -4.20 13.43 -12.89
C CYS A 242 -2.78 12.97 -13.23
N GLN A 243 -2.64 11.93 -14.07
CA GLN A 243 -1.35 11.34 -14.46
C GLN A 243 -0.49 11.03 -13.22
N ALA A 244 -1.14 10.59 -12.14
CA ALA A 244 -0.48 10.35 -10.87
C ALA A 244 0.59 9.26 -11.03
N GLN A 245 1.78 9.52 -10.51
CA GLN A 245 2.78 8.46 -10.32
C GLN A 245 2.35 7.62 -9.13
N THR A 246 2.43 6.30 -9.23
CA THR A 246 1.98 5.40 -8.18
C THR A 246 3.02 4.34 -7.84
N ALA A 247 3.00 3.91 -6.59
CA ALA A 247 3.75 2.78 -6.08
C ALA A 247 2.82 1.94 -5.21
N ALA A 248 2.85 0.62 -5.37
CA ALA A 248 1.93 -0.26 -4.66
C ALA A 248 2.55 -1.59 -4.26
N ILE A 249 2.11 -2.10 -3.13
CA ILE A 249 2.56 -3.37 -2.56
C ILE A 249 1.38 -4.13 -1.96
N LEU A 250 1.49 -5.44 -1.91
CA LEU A 250 0.71 -6.24 -1.00
C LEU A 250 1.38 -6.28 0.37
N GLN A 251 0.57 -6.07 1.40
CA GLN A 251 0.94 -6.14 2.79
C GLN A 251 0.17 -7.28 3.49
N GLY A 252 0.78 -7.87 4.51
CA GLY A 252 0.21 -9.00 5.25
C GLY A 252 1.12 -10.23 5.30
N PRO A 253 1.70 -10.68 4.17
CA PRO A 253 2.70 -11.73 4.16
C PRO A 253 3.94 -11.34 4.99
N GLN A 254 4.80 -12.31 5.29
CA GLN A 254 6.04 -12.10 6.06
C GLN A 254 6.94 -11.01 5.47
N VAL A 255 6.87 -10.82 4.15
CA VAL A 255 7.57 -9.76 3.41
C VAL A 255 6.58 -9.06 2.47
N PRO A 256 6.80 -7.77 2.14
CA PRO A 256 5.97 -7.10 1.15
C PRO A 256 6.12 -7.76 -0.23
N VAL A 257 5.03 -7.75 -1.00
CA VAL A 257 5.00 -8.31 -2.35
C VAL A 257 4.64 -7.24 -3.36
N VAL A 258 5.56 -6.97 -4.28
CA VAL A 258 5.36 -6.04 -5.39
C VAL A 258 4.56 -6.76 -6.47
N LEU A 259 3.27 -6.44 -6.58
CA LEU A 259 2.42 -6.91 -7.67
C LEU A 259 2.43 -5.91 -8.82
N THR A 260 3.24 -6.19 -9.83
CA THR A 260 3.26 -5.39 -11.04
C THR A 260 2.24 -5.90 -12.07
N SER A 261 1.62 -4.99 -12.80
CA SER A 261 0.87 -5.31 -14.02
C SER A 261 1.81 -5.34 -15.22
N ARG A 262 1.45 -6.12 -16.25
CA ARG A 262 2.14 -6.06 -17.56
C ARG A 262 1.99 -4.69 -18.22
N ALA A 263 0.95 -3.95 -17.88
CA ALA A 263 0.68 -2.62 -18.40
C ALA A 263 1.35 -1.49 -17.59
N ASP A 264 2.02 -1.82 -16.48
CA ASP A 264 2.71 -0.80 -15.67
C ASP A 264 4.01 -0.37 -16.32
N SER A 265 4.33 0.92 -16.21
CA SER A 265 5.60 1.47 -16.65
C SER A 265 6.76 0.95 -15.79
N ALA A 266 7.97 0.97 -16.34
CA ALA A 266 9.18 0.63 -15.59
C ALA A 266 9.36 1.53 -14.34
N ASP A 267 8.90 2.79 -14.40
CA ASP A 267 8.92 3.70 -13.25
C ASP A 267 7.97 3.25 -12.13
N ASN A 268 6.72 2.88 -12.46
CA ASN A 268 5.78 2.39 -11.47
C ASN A 268 6.31 1.11 -10.79
N LYS A 269 6.92 0.20 -11.57
CA LYS A 269 7.56 -1.00 -11.04
C LYS A 269 8.74 -0.68 -10.13
N PHE A 270 9.60 0.25 -10.54
CA PHE A 270 10.76 0.70 -9.76
C PHE A 270 10.35 1.36 -8.45
N TYR A 271 9.36 2.26 -8.47
CA TYR A 271 8.89 2.93 -7.27
C TYR A 271 8.10 2.01 -6.35
N SER A 272 7.36 1.04 -6.89
CA SER A 272 6.72 -0.02 -6.08
C SER A 272 7.76 -0.89 -5.39
N LEU A 273 8.88 -1.19 -6.06
CA LEU A 273 10.00 -1.88 -5.44
C LEU A 273 10.68 -1.04 -4.35
N ALA A 274 10.86 0.26 -4.59
CA ALA A 274 11.36 1.18 -3.57
C ALA A 274 10.41 1.21 -2.34
N LEU A 275 9.10 1.30 -2.57
CA LEU A 275 8.09 1.27 -1.51
C LEU A 275 8.09 -0.06 -0.74
N ALA A 276 8.45 -1.18 -1.37
CA ALA A 276 8.60 -2.45 -0.66
C ALA A 276 9.88 -2.52 0.20
N CYS A 277 10.83 -1.60 0.02
CA CYS A 277 12.12 -1.65 0.70
C CYS A 277 12.21 -0.73 1.94
N VAL A 278 11.22 0.13 2.18
CA VAL A 278 11.14 1.01 3.36
C VAL A 278 10.85 0.26 4.65
#